data_AF-A0A2S7CXX2-F1
#
_entry.id   AF-A0A2S7CXX2-F1
#
_cell.length_a   1.000
_cell.length_b   1.000
_cell.length_c   1.000
_cell.angle_alpha   90.00
_cell.angle_beta   90.00
_cell.angle_gamma   90.00
#
_symmetry.space_group_name_H-M   'P 1'
#
loop_
_entity.id
_entity.type
_entity.pdbx_description
1 polymer ?
#
loop_
_entity_poly.entity_id
_entity_poly.type
_entity_poly.pdbx_seq_one_letter_code
_entity_poly.pdbx_strand_id
1 'polypeptide(L)'
;MSGAASGKPSSPLSDPSVTPFLQSSPTLQAGLAQLNRDNIAVVWGAAGAGTYVVPRTQVVIDENAVGNGARIARSLSHEIGHHRFSEQSDQSSKIGYVTSMLRGEAAATLSNALIRREIMNHNGPDIGISGSGTRPQQYQAIADQKMAGHITRDAALNQIAQVFKTEQPSVGPSKTYEQYYGDYYDKHIAPLQRKQGRPEPQTIRDITSSDVKQNALGPDSPSPPQKTPLLPSQPGHVDHAIYQQIKGGVSQLDAQHGRQWDASSERMTASLLALAKEEGLSRVDHVVLNTPTSKLAGGERVFVVQGALNDPAHQRAYMPTVDAVQTPETQSFDRLQAINQTQAQAREQQQALEQSQQAATQADPSMTR
;
A
#
# COMPACT_ATOMS: atom_id res chain seq x y z
N MET A 1 -43.92 -16.99 -18.64
CA MET A 1 -42.80 -17.68 -17.97
C MET A 1 -42.12 -16.67 -17.07
N SER A 2 -42.23 -16.86 -15.75
CA SER A 2 -41.67 -15.98 -14.73
C SER A 2 -40.14 -16.03 -14.76
N GLY A 3 -39.50 -14.91 -15.07
CA GLY A 3 -38.05 -14.77 -14.96
C GLY A 3 -37.65 -14.69 -13.48
N ALA A 4 -36.93 -15.71 -13.01
CA ALA A 4 -36.34 -15.72 -11.68
C ALA A 4 -35.37 -14.54 -11.53
N ALA A 5 -35.44 -13.83 -10.40
CA ALA A 5 -34.45 -12.85 -10.01
C ALA A 5 -33.11 -13.57 -9.77
N SER A 6 -32.18 -13.46 -10.72
CA SER A 6 -30.83 -13.99 -10.55
C SER A 6 -30.12 -13.21 -9.45
N GLY A 7 -29.90 -13.84 -8.30
CA GLY A 7 -29.12 -13.27 -7.21
C GLY A 7 -27.68 -12.96 -7.63
N LYS A 8 -26.98 -12.15 -6.82
CA LYS A 8 -25.58 -11.79 -7.01
C LYS A 8 -24.70 -13.05 -7.23
N PRO A 9 -23.84 -13.09 -8.26
CA PRO A 9 -22.90 -14.19 -8.46
C PRO A 9 -22.00 -14.40 -7.25
N SER A 10 -21.62 -15.64 -6.97
CA SER A 10 -20.78 -15.99 -5.81
C SER A 10 -19.38 -15.36 -5.85
N SER A 11 -18.86 -15.03 -7.03
CA SER A 11 -17.61 -14.32 -7.22
C SER A 11 -17.64 -13.50 -8.52
N PRO A 12 -16.71 -12.55 -8.71
CA PRO A 12 -16.59 -11.83 -9.98
C PRO A 12 -16.36 -12.73 -11.19
N LEU A 13 -15.70 -13.87 -10.99
CA LEU A 13 -15.43 -14.84 -12.07
C LEU A 13 -16.63 -15.72 -12.42
N SER A 14 -17.63 -15.82 -11.53
CA SER A 14 -18.88 -16.53 -11.80
C SER A 14 -19.98 -15.63 -12.37
N ASP A 15 -19.70 -14.33 -12.55
CA ASP A 15 -20.63 -13.41 -13.19
C ASP A 15 -20.74 -13.73 -14.70
N PRO A 16 -21.92 -14.08 -15.24
CA PRO A 16 -22.05 -14.46 -16.64
C PRO A 16 -21.68 -13.33 -17.61
N SER A 17 -21.73 -12.07 -17.16
CA SER A 17 -21.34 -10.92 -17.98
C SER A 17 -19.83 -10.88 -18.25
N VAL A 18 -18.98 -11.49 -17.42
CA VAL A 18 -17.51 -11.50 -17.65
C VAL A 18 -17.08 -12.55 -18.68
N THR A 19 -17.91 -13.58 -18.92
CA THR A 19 -17.56 -14.74 -19.77
C THR A 19 -17.06 -14.36 -21.18
N PRO A 20 -17.68 -13.43 -21.93
CA PRO A 20 -17.21 -13.08 -23.27
C PRO A 20 -15.77 -12.53 -23.26
N PHE A 21 -15.41 -11.75 -22.24
CA PHE A 21 -14.08 -11.16 -22.11
C PHE A 21 -13.02 -12.21 -21.76
N LEU A 22 -13.38 -13.19 -20.92
CA LEU A 22 -12.51 -14.32 -20.63
C LEU A 22 -12.26 -15.15 -21.89
N GLN A 23 -13.27 -15.40 -22.71
CA GLN A 23 -13.15 -16.16 -23.96
C GLN A 23 -12.31 -15.44 -25.01
N SER A 24 -12.39 -14.11 -25.07
CA SER A 24 -11.64 -13.28 -26.03
C SER A 24 -10.19 -12.98 -25.62
N SER A 25 -9.71 -13.40 -24.44
CA SER A 25 -8.37 -13.03 -23.95
C SER A 25 -7.63 -14.19 -23.28
N PRO A 26 -6.77 -14.90 -24.04
CA PRO A 26 -5.82 -15.86 -23.48
C PRO A 26 -4.90 -15.24 -22.43
N THR A 27 -4.52 -13.97 -22.59
CA THR A 27 -3.67 -13.27 -21.61
C THR A 27 -4.38 -13.06 -20.27
N LEU A 28 -5.65 -12.66 -20.29
CA LEU A 28 -6.49 -12.54 -19.09
C LEU A 28 -6.67 -13.90 -18.41
N GLN A 29 -6.97 -14.95 -19.18
CA GLN A 29 -7.08 -16.33 -18.65
C GLN A 29 -5.76 -16.78 -17.99
N ALA A 30 -4.62 -16.55 -18.63
CA ALA A 30 -3.31 -16.91 -18.08
C ALA A 30 -2.99 -16.14 -16.78
N GLY A 31 -3.38 -14.87 -16.71
CA GLY A 31 -3.26 -14.07 -15.49
C GLY A 31 -4.11 -14.62 -14.35
N LEU A 32 -5.37 -14.97 -14.62
CA LEU A 32 -6.25 -15.61 -13.63
C LEU A 32 -5.72 -16.99 -13.19
N ALA A 33 -5.16 -17.77 -14.11
CA ALA A 33 -4.54 -19.04 -13.78
C ALA A 33 -3.27 -18.87 -12.91
N GLN A 34 -2.54 -17.76 -13.07
CA GLN A 34 -1.43 -17.42 -12.18
C GLN A 34 -1.95 -17.04 -10.79
N LEU A 35 -2.96 -16.18 -10.69
CA LEU A 35 -3.59 -15.84 -9.40
C LEU A 35 -4.05 -17.11 -8.66
N ASN A 36 -4.72 -18.03 -9.36
CA ASN A 36 -5.16 -19.30 -8.77
C ASN A 36 -3.98 -20.16 -8.29
N ARG A 37 -2.89 -20.26 -9.07
CA ARG A 37 -1.66 -20.99 -8.66
C ARG A 37 -1.00 -20.37 -7.43
N ASP A 38 -1.08 -19.05 -7.30
CA ASP A 38 -0.52 -18.32 -6.17
C ASP A 38 -1.49 -18.25 -4.98
N ASN A 39 -2.61 -18.97 -5.03
CA ASN A 39 -3.68 -18.99 -4.03
C ASN A 39 -4.30 -17.61 -3.78
N ILE A 40 -4.38 -16.79 -4.82
CA ILE A 40 -5.01 -15.47 -4.80
C ILE A 40 -6.43 -15.60 -5.33
N ALA A 41 -7.42 -15.48 -4.43
CA ALA A 41 -8.82 -15.55 -4.78
C ALA A 41 -9.30 -14.29 -5.51
N VAL A 42 -10.29 -14.39 -6.39
CA VAL A 42 -10.99 -13.21 -6.95
C VAL A 42 -12.35 -13.12 -6.29
N VAL A 43 -12.59 -12.05 -5.53
CA VAL A 43 -13.78 -11.92 -4.67
C VAL A 43 -14.48 -10.57 -4.86
N TRP A 44 -15.75 -10.51 -4.47
CA TRP A 44 -16.48 -9.24 -4.40
C TRP A 44 -16.05 -8.46 -3.16
N GLY A 45 -15.81 -7.16 -3.33
CA GLY A 45 -15.70 -6.18 -2.26
C GLY A 45 -17.04 -5.51 -1.98
N ALA A 46 -17.07 -4.64 -0.97
CA ALA A 46 -18.24 -3.81 -0.69
C ALA A 46 -18.48 -2.82 -1.85
N ALA A 47 -19.76 -2.57 -2.15
CA ALA A 47 -20.17 -1.62 -3.17
C ALA A 47 -19.57 -0.22 -2.90
N GLY A 48 -18.81 0.30 -3.87
CA GLY A 48 -18.21 1.64 -3.83
C GLY A 48 -16.87 1.71 -3.10
N ALA A 49 -16.37 0.59 -2.55
CA ALA A 49 -15.06 0.51 -1.92
C ALA A 49 -13.90 0.45 -2.93
N GLY A 50 -14.21 0.36 -4.23
CA GLY A 50 -13.23 0.25 -5.30
C GLY A 50 -12.71 -1.17 -5.51
N THR A 51 -11.72 -1.28 -6.40
CA THR A 51 -11.04 -2.52 -6.77
C THR A 51 -9.58 -2.42 -6.31
N TYR A 52 -9.04 -3.49 -5.75
CA TYR A 52 -7.65 -3.53 -5.27
C TYR A 52 -7.14 -4.96 -5.10
N VAL A 53 -5.82 -5.13 -5.08
CA VAL A 53 -5.16 -6.38 -4.65
C VAL A 53 -4.88 -6.34 -3.15
N VAL A 54 -5.27 -7.41 -2.45
CA VAL A 54 -4.74 -7.78 -1.14
C VAL A 54 -3.55 -8.72 -1.37
N PRO A 55 -2.31 -8.32 -0.98
CA PRO A 55 -1.12 -9.10 -1.28
C PRO A 55 -1.25 -10.56 -0.85
N ARG A 56 -0.88 -11.47 -1.76
CA ARG A 56 -0.83 -12.94 -1.58
C ARG A 56 -2.14 -13.63 -1.19
N THR A 57 -3.28 -12.94 -1.22
CA THR A 57 -4.54 -13.51 -0.70
C THR A 57 -5.69 -13.35 -1.66
N GLN A 58 -5.99 -12.13 -2.13
CA GLN A 58 -7.15 -11.92 -2.99
C GLN A 58 -7.06 -10.66 -3.85
N VAL A 59 -7.65 -10.73 -5.04
CA VAL A 59 -8.07 -9.58 -5.84
C VAL A 59 -9.53 -9.27 -5.51
N VAL A 60 -9.80 -8.05 -5.09
CA VAL A 60 -11.12 -7.57 -4.71
C VAL A 60 -11.69 -6.72 -5.84
N ILE A 61 -12.87 -7.09 -6.34
CA ILE A 61 -13.61 -6.33 -7.36
C ILE A 61 -14.79 -5.64 -6.70
N ASP A 62 -14.96 -4.33 -6.94
CA ASP A 62 -16.13 -3.56 -6.47
C ASP A 62 -17.44 -4.24 -6.88
N GLU A 63 -18.32 -4.50 -5.90
CA GLU A 63 -19.65 -5.08 -6.14
C GLU A 63 -20.53 -4.23 -7.05
N ASN A 64 -20.29 -2.92 -7.19
CA ASN A 64 -20.95 -2.11 -8.20
C ASN A 64 -20.61 -2.51 -9.66
N ALA A 65 -19.73 -3.49 -9.86
CA ALA A 65 -19.45 -4.09 -11.16
C ALA A 65 -20.30 -5.33 -11.47
N VAL A 66 -21.15 -5.81 -10.55
CA VAL A 66 -22.06 -6.96 -10.80
C VAL A 66 -22.90 -6.69 -12.04
N GLY A 67 -22.94 -7.68 -12.95
CA GLY A 67 -23.60 -7.59 -14.25
C GLY A 67 -22.89 -6.71 -15.29
N ASN A 68 -21.76 -6.08 -14.95
CA ASN A 68 -20.96 -5.26 -15.85
C ASN A 68 -19.61 -5.92 -16.13
N GLY A 69 -19.62 -6.92 -17.00
CA GLY A 69 -18.43 -7.69 -17.38
C GLY A 69 -17.28 -6.86 -17.93
N ALA A 70 -17.56 -5.75 -18.63
CA ALA A 70 -16.52 -4.86 -19.13
C ALA A 70 -15.77 -4.19 -17.97
N ARG A 71 -16.50 -3.72 -16.94
CA ARG A 71 -15.91 -3.16 -15.72
C ARG A 71 -15.14 -4.21 -14.93
N ILE A 72 -15.68 -5.42 -14.78
CA ILE A 72 -14.99 -6.54 -14.11
C ILE A 72 -13.69 -6.88 -14.84
N ALA A 73 -13.74 -7.09 -16.17
CA ALA A 73 -12.58 -7.45 -16.97
C ALA A 73 -11.50 -6.35 -16.97
N ARG A 74 -11.90 -5.07 -17.05
CA ARG A 74 -10.98 -3.93 -16.90
C ARG A 74 -10.27 -3.97 -15.56
N SER A 75 -11.01 -4.11 -14.46
CA SER A 75 -10.43 -4.25 -13.12
C SER A 75 -9.48 -5.44 -13.03
N LEU A 76 -9.91 -6.63 -13.41
CA LEU A 76 -9.05 -7.83 -13.37
C LEU A 76 -7.76 -7.66 -14.18
N SER A 77 -7.85 -7.07 -15.38
CA SER A 77 -6.69 -6.83 -16.22
C SER A 77 -5.66 -5.88 -15.58
N HIS A 78 -6.13 -4.91 -14.78
CA HIS A 78 -5.29 -3.99 -14.03
C HIS A 78 -4.61 -4.71 -12.84
N GLU A 79 -5.40 -5.40 -12.02
CA GLU A 79 -4.90 -6.12 -10.83
C GLU A 79 -3.91 -7.25 -11.18
N ILE A 80 -4.11 -7.94 -12.31
CA ILE A 80 -3.14 -8.93 -12.84
C ILE A 80 -1.81 -8.25 -13.16
N GLY A 81 -1.83 -7.01 -13.65
CA GLY A 81 -0.61 -6.27 -13.94
C GLY A 81 0.17 -5.92 -12.67
N HIS A 82 -0.53 -5.55 -11.58
CA HIS A 82 0.10 -5.40 -10.26
C HIS A 82 0.71 -6.71 -9.78
N HIS A 83 -0.05 -7.81 -9.83
CA HIS A 83 0.42 -9.11 -9.35
C HIS A 83 1.66 -9.62 -10.10
N ARG A 84 1.73 -9.36 -11.41
CA ARG A 84 2.86 -9.77 -12.26
C ARG A 84 4.06 -8.82 -12.20
N PHE A 85 3.94 -7.68 -11.52
CA PHE A 85 5.01 -6.71 -11.39
C PHE A 85 5.88 -7.03 -10.17
N SER A 86 7.19 -7.17 -10.38
CA SER A 86 8.13 -7.66 -9.37
C SER A 86 9.37 -6.78 -9.20
N GLU A 87 9.35 -5.54 -9.69
CA GLU A 87 10.48 -4.64 -9.50
C GLU A 87 10.53 -4.17 -8.04
N GLN A 88 11.74 -4.16 -7.48
CA GLN A 88 11.95 -3.68 -6.12
C GLN A 88 11.83 -2.15 -6.07
N SER A 89 11.27 -1.63 -4.98
CA SER A 89 11.23 -0.19 -4.75
C SER A 89 12.64 0.34 -4.52
N ASP A 90 13.08 1.31 -5.31
CA ASP A 90 14.32 2.04 -5.06
C ASP A 90 14.08 3.09 -3.98
N GLN A 91 14.53 2.79 -2.76
CA GLN A 91 14.37 3.70 -1.63
C GLN A 91 15.57 4.65 -1.47
N SER A 92 16.56 4.63 -2.36
CA SER A 92 17.81 5.40 -2.21
C SER A 92 17.66 6.91 -2.43
N SER A 93 16.59 7.34 -3.09
CA SER A 93 16.29 8.74 -3.34
C SER A 93 14.80 8.95 -3.49
N LYS A 94 14.33 10.19 -3.31
CA LYS A 94 12.91 10.54 -3.50
C LYS A 94 12.45 10.21 -4.90
N ILE A 95 13.29 10.52 -5.89
CA ILE A 95 13.02 10.28 -7.30
C ILE A 95 12.97 8.78 -7.58
N GLY A 96 13.93 8.01 -7.06
CA GLY A 96 13.94 6.55 -7.17
C GLY A 96 12.65 5.95 -6.62
N TYR A 97 12.25 6.36 -5.42
CA TYR A 97 11.08 5.81 -4.74
C TYR A 97 9.78 6.13 -5.48
N VAL A 98 9.57 7.40 -5.80
CA VAL A 98 8.39 7.85 -6.56
C VAL A 98 8.33 7.13 -7.91
N THR A 99 9.46 7.00 -8.60
CA THR A 99 9.54 6.31 -9.90
C THR A 99 9.18 4.83 -9.76
N SER A 100 9.73 4.12 -8.78
CA SER A 100 9.39 2.71 -8.55
C SER A 100 7.91 2.50 -8.25
N MET A 101 7.30 3.36 -7.44
CA MET A 101 5.87 3.27 -7.14
C MET A 101 5.00 3.55 -8.38
N LEU A 102 5.33 4.58 -9.15
CA LEU A 102 4.63 4.90 -10.40
C LEU A 102 4.79 3.81 -11.46
N ARG A 103 5.90 3.08 -11.46
CA ARG A 103 6.10 1.94 -12.37
C ARG A 103 5.19 0.75 -12.04
N GLY A 104 4.81 0.57 -10.77
CA GLY A 104 3.78 -0.40 -10.37
C GLY A 104 2.41 -0.09 -10.99
N GLU A 105 1.96 1.16 -10.86
CA GLU A 105 0.73 1.67 -11.50
C GLU A 105 0.81 1.58 -13.04
N ALA A 106 1.98 1.86 -13.60
CA ALA A 106 2.23 1.76 -15.02
C ALA A 106 2.13 0.32 -15.52
N ALA A 107 2.60 -0.65 -14.75
CA ALA A 107 2.51 -2.07 -15.10
C ALA A 107 1.07 -2.58 -15.09
N ALA A 108 0.27 -2.15 -14.11
CA ALA A 108 -1.16 -2.43 -14.04
C ALA A 108 -1.93 -1.81 -15.21
N THR A 109 -1.66 -0.55 -15.51
CA THR A 109 -2.26 0.18 -16.62
C THR A 109 -1.89 -0.41 -17.98
N LEU A 110 -0.61 -0.75 -18.17
CA LEU A 110 -0.14 -1.40 -19.39
C LEU A 110 -0.77 -2.79 -19.57
N SER A 111 -0.91 -3.56 -18.49
CA SER A 111 -1.60 -4.85 -18.51
C SER A 111 -3.05 -4.70 -18.98
N ASN A 112 -3.80 -3.73 -18.41
CA ASN A 112 -5.15 -3.42 -18.85
C ASN A 112 -5.23 -3.00 -20.32
N ALA A 113 -4.35 -2.10 -20.78
CA ALA A 113 -4.34 -1.65 -22.17
C ALA A 113 -4.05 -2.78 -23.17
N LEU A 114 -3.09 -3.66 -22.85
CA LEU A 114 -2.73 -4.80 -23.70
C LEU A 114 -3.85 -5.85 -23.76
N ILE A 115 -4.44 -6.20 -22.61
CA ILE A 115 -5.57 -7.15 -22.55
C ILE A 115 -6.78 -6.59 -23.28
N ARG A 116 -7.11 -5.30 -23.10
CA ARG A 116 -8.17 -4.63 -23.87
C ARG A 116 -7.93 -4.78 -25.38
N ARG A 117 -6.70 -4.51 -25.84
CA ARG A 117 -6.37 -4.61 -27.27
C ARG A 117 -6.51 -6.05 -27.77
N GLU A 118 -6.07 -7.04 -27.00
CA GLU A 118 -6.25 -8.46 -27.31
C GLU A 118 -7.72 -8.83 -27.45
N ILE A 119 -8.57 -8.40 -26.51
CA ILE A 119 -10.03 -8.64 -26.56
C ILE A 119 -10.63 -8.04 -27.83
N MET A 120 -10.31 -6.78 -28.15
CA MET A 120 -10.82 -6.10 -29.34
C MET A 120 -10.36 -6.77 -30.64
N ASN A 121 -9.12 -7.27 -30.69
CA ASN A 121 -8.59 -7.99 -31.85
C ASN A 121 -9.27 -9.35 -32.07
N HIS A 122 -9.89 -9.92 -31.03
CA HIS A 122 -10.73 -11.11 -31.11
C HIS A 122 -12.23 -10.78 -31.21
N ASN A 123 -12.58 -9.59 -31.71
CA ASN A 123 -13.96 -9.10 -31.86
C ASN A 123 -14.75 -9.03 -30.54
N GLY A 124 -14.06 -9.01 -29.40
CA GLY A 124 -14.67 -8.83 -28.10
C GLY A 124 -15.05 -7.37 -27.81
N PRO A 125 -15.95 -7.12 -26.85
CA PRO A 125 -16.35 -5.76 -26.49
C PRO A 125 -15.20 -4.98 -25.84
N ASP A 126 -15.22 -3.67 -26.00
CA ASP A 126 -14.23 -2.78 -25.40
C ASP A 126 -14.41 -2.68 -23.87
N ILE A 127 -13.39 -3.12 -23.10
CA ILE A 127 -13.36 -3.03 -21.64
C ILE A 127 -12.93 -1.63 -21.13
N GLY A 128 -12.37 -0.79 -21.99
CA GLY A 128 -11.77 0.50 -21.65
C GLY A 128 -10.45 0.39 -20.88
N ILE A 129 -9.78 1.53 -20.69
CA ILE A 129 -8.57 1.65 -19.87
C ILE A 129 -8.89 2.50 -18.66
N SER A 130 -8.51 2.05 -17.46
CA SER A 130 -8.65 2.83 -16.22
C SER A 130 -7.84 4.12 -16.32
N GLY A 131 -8.43 5.24 -15.91
CA GLY A 131 -7.80 6.56 -15.97
C GLY A 131 -8.83 7.66 -16.20
N SER A 132 -8.41 8.91 -16.00
CA SER A 132 -9.28 10.09 -16.12
C SER A 132 -8.91 10.99 -17.31
N GLY A 133 -9.89 11.72 -17.83
CA GLY A 133 -9.68 12.67 -18.93
C GLY A 133 -9.19 12.00 -20.21
N THR A 134 -8.11 12.51 -20.80
CA THR A 134 -7.52 12.02 -22.06
C THR A 134 -6.45 10.93 -21.86
N ARG A 135 -6.20 10.50 -20.62
CA ARG A 135 -5.13 9.55 -20.29
C ARG A 135 -5.38 8.15 -20.81
N PRO A 136 -6.62 7.60 -20.81
CA PRO A 136 -6.89 6.32 -21.47
C PRO A 136 -6.40 6.28 -22.93
N GLN A 137 -6.54 7.37 -23.69
CA GLN A 137 -6.04 7.45 -25.07
C GLN A 137 -4.51 7.48 -25.13
N GLN A 138 -3.84 8.14 -24.19
CA GLN A 138 -2.39 8.16 -24.09
C GLN A 138 -1.83 6.77 -23.72
N TYR A 139 -2.43 6.10 -22.74
CA TYR A 139 -2.07 4.72 -22.36
C TYR A 139 -2.26 3.75 -23.51
N GLN A 140 -3.35 3.90 -24.27
CA GLN A 140 -3.58 3.13 -25.47
C GLN A 140 -2.47 3.35 -26.51
N ALA A 141 -2.11 4.60 -26.80
CA ALA A 141 -1.06 4.90 -27.79
C ALA A 141 0.29 4.27 -27.40
N ILE A 142 0.65 4.31 -26.12
CA ILE A 142 1.88 3.68 -25.61
C ILE A 142 1.81 2.15 -25.73
N ALA A 143 0.67 1.55 -25.38
CA ALA A 143 0.46 0.11 -25.53
C ALA A 143 0.54 -0.34 -27.00
N ASP A 144 -0.05 0.44 -27.92
CA ASP A 144 -0.01 0.18 -29.36
C ASP A 144 1.44 0.25 -29.89
N GLN A 145 2.24 1.24 -29.47
CA GLN A 145 3.66 1.31 -29.80
C GLN A 145 4.45 0.10 -29.29
N LYS A 146 4.16 -0.36 -28.07
CA LYS A 146 4.79 -1.55 -27.52
C LYS A 146 4.39 -2.82 -28.27
N MET A 147 3.12 -2.96 -28.64
CA MET A 147 2.64 -4.11 -29.42
C MET A 147 3.23 -4.15 -30.82
N ALA A 148 3.42 -2.99 -31.45
CA ALA A 148 4.11 -2.86 -32.73
C ALA A 148 5.64 -3.08 -32.64
N GLY A 149 6.20 -3.27 -31.44
CA GLY A 149 7.63 -3.45 -31.23
C GLY A 149 8.46 -2.17 -31.36
N HIS A 150 7.82 -1.00 -31.43
CA HIS A 150 8.52 0.28 -31.54
C HIS A 150 9.18 0.70 -30.22
N ILE A 151 8.67 0.24 -29.09
CA ILE A 151 9.23 0.51 -27.76
C ILE A 151 9.30 -0.78 -26.94
N THR A 152 10.28 -0.86 -26.05
CA THR A 152 10.42 -1.97 -25.11
C THR A 152 9.34 -1.92 -24.02
N ARG A 153 9.17 -3.02 -23.26
CA ARG A 153 8.32 -3.00 -22.06
C ARG A 153 8.75 -1.94 -21.08
N ASP A 154 10.05 -1.83 -20.83
CA ASP A 154 10.61 -0.85 -19.91
C ASP A 154 10.31 0.60 -20.32
N ALA A 155 10.49 0.91 -21.61
CA ALA A 155 10.16 2.22 -22.17
C ALA A 155 8.67 2.53 -22.04
N ALA A 156 7.79 1.55 -22.27
CA ALA A 156 6.35 1.72 -22.08
C ALA A 156 5.98 2.01 -20.61
N LEU A 157 6.59 1.29 -19.66
CA LEU A 157 6.38 1.53 -18.23
C LEU A 157 6.81 2.94 -17.83
N ASN A 158 7.97 3.41 -18.30
CA ASN A 158 8.45 4.76 -18.03
C ASN A 158 7.52 5.83 -18.62
N GLN A 159 7.06 5.67 -19.85
CA GLN A 159 6.14 6.62 -20.48
C GLN A 159 4.78 6.67 -19.77
N ILE A 160 4.22 5.51 -19.40
CA ILE A 160 2.95 5.44 -18.67
C ILE A 160 3.13 6.05 -17.27
N ALA A 161 4.21 5.73 -16.55
CA ALA A 161 4.51 6.30 -15.24
C ALA A 161 4.57 7.82 -15.29
N GLN A 162 5.16 8.40 -16.34
CA GLN A 162 5.23 9.85 -16.54
C GLN A 162 3.85 10.50 -16.73
N VAL A 163 2.95 9.83 -17.45
CA VAL A 163 1.55 10.29 -17.59
C VAL A 163 0.79 10.15 -16.26
N PHE A 164 0.96 9.00 -15.59
CA PHE A 164 0.30 8.63 -14.33
C PHE A 164 0.69 9.54 -13.16
N LYS A 165 1.93 10.03 -13.17
CA LYS A 165 2.51 10.96 -12.19
C LYS A 165 1.60 12.16 -11.84
N THR A 166 0.85 12.64 -12.83
CA THR A 166 -0.06 13.81 -12.72
C THR A 166 -1.51 13.43 -12.43
N GLU A 167 -1.83 12.13 -12.38
CA GLU A 167 -3.14 11.67 -11.94
C GLU A 167 -3.31 11.91 -10.44
N GLN A 168 -4.56 12.09 -10.04
CA GLN A 168 -4.95 12.10 -8.63
C GLN A 168 -5.40 10.69 -8.27
N PRO A 169 -4.93 10.12 -7.14
CA PRO A 169 -5.44 8.85 -6.67
C PRO A 169 -6.93 8.99 -6.34
N SER A 170 -7.68 7.92 -6.60
CA SER A 170 -9.14 7.88 -6.32
C SER A 170 -9.48 8.09 -4.84
N VAL A 171 -8.50 7.98 -3.94
CA VAL A 171 -8.63 8.10 -2.48
C VAL A 171 -8.01 9.38 -1.90
N GLY A 172 -7.53 10.31 -2.74
CA GLY A 172 -6.86 11.55 -2.30
C GLY A 172 -6.85 12.67 -3.34
N PRO A 173 -8.00 13.30 -3.67
CA PRO A 173 -8.15 14.19 -4.82
C PRO A 173 -7.40 15.53 -4.72
N SER A 174 -6.75 15.83 -3.59
CA SER A 174 -6.02 17.10 -3.42
C SER A 174 -4.55 17.04 -3.86
N LYS A 175 -4.02 15.86 -4.22
CA LYS A 175 -2.60 15.66 -4.55
C LYS A 175 -2.42 14.77 -5.78
N THR A 176 -1.38 14.99 -6.55
CA THR A 176 -0.98 14.05 -7.62
C THR A 176 -0.29 12.82 -7.03
N TYR A 177 -0.20 11.71 -7.78
CA TYR A 177 0.56 10.53 -7.35
C TYR A 177 2.04 10.85 -7.05
N GLU A 178 2.67 11.78 -7.78
CA GLU A 178 4.01 12.28 -7.44
C GLU A 178 4.07 12.86 -6.03
N GLN A 179 3.12 13.74 -5.71
CA GLN A 179 3.06 14.40 -4.41
C GLN A 179 2.75 13.40 -3.31
N TYR A 180 1.84 12.46 -3.57
CA TYR A 180 1.48 11.40 -2.64
C TYR A 180 2.68 10.52 -2.26
N TYR A 181 3.39 9.95 -3.25
CA TYR A 181 4.58 9.12 -2.99
C TYR A 181 5.78 9.94 -2.52
N GLY A 182 5.92 11.18 -3.00
CA GLY A 182 6.99 12.08 -2.61
C GLY A 182 6.88 12.51 -1.15
N ASP A 183 5.67 12.84 -0.69
CA ASP A 183 5.41 13.16 0.71
C ASP A 183 5.66 11.95 1.62
N TYR A 184 5.32 10.74 1.16
CA TYR A 184 5.62 9.52 1.88
C TYR A 184 7.13 9.34 2.05
N TYR A 185 7.91 9.52 0.98
CA TYR A 185 9.36 9.44 1.04
C TYR A 185 9.95 10.44 2.03
N ASP A 186 9.54 11.71 1.96
CA ASP A 186 10.06 12.78 2.82
C ASP A 186 9.77 12.50 4.31
N LYS A 187 8.58 11.96 4.60
CA LYS A 187 8.13 11.66 5.96
C LYS A 187 8.74 10.38 6.52
N HIS A 188 8.90 9.35 5.70
CA HIS A 188 9.15 7.99 6.20
C HIS A 188 10.50 7.42 5.79
N ILE A 189 11.03 7.76 4.62
CA ILE A 189 12.24 7.11 4.07
C ILE A 189 13.47 8.02 4.24
N ALA A 190 13.36 9.31 3.91
CA ALA A 190 14.48 10.25 4.03
C ALA A 190 15.05 10.36 5.47
N PRO A 191 14.22 10.39 6.54
CA PRO A 191 14.74 10.44 7.90
C PRO A 191 15.53 9.18 8.29
N LEU A 192 15.12 7.99 7.80
CA LEU A 192 15.82 6.73 8.06
C LEU A 192 17.19 6.70 7.36
N GLN A 193 17.26 7.19 6.12
CA GLN A 193 18.52 7.23 5.37
C GLN A 193 19.55 8.20 5.96
N ARG A 194 19.10 9.38 6.42
CA ARG A 194 19.98 10.35 7.09
C ARG A 194 20.58 9.77 8.38
N LYS A 195 19.80 9.01 9.15
CA LYS A 195 20.30 8.29 10.34
C LYS A 195 21.30 7.19 10.01
N GLN A 196 21.25 6.62 8.81
CA GLN A 196 22.19 5.60 8.33
C GLN A 196 23.43 6.18 7.60
N GLY A 197 23.59 7.50 7.59
CA GLY A 197 24.76 8.15 6.99
C GLY A 197 24.79 8.16 5.46
N ARG A 198 23.66 7.90 4.77
CA ARG A 198 23.55 8.06 3.31
C ARG A 198 23.20 9.52 2.95
N PRO A 199 24.00 10.21 2.11
CA PRO A 199 23.63 11.53 1.62
C PRO A 199 22.50 11.45 0.57
N GLU A 200 21.53 12.37 0.63
CA GLU A 200 20.50 12.52 -0.41
C GLU A 200 21.08 13.16 -1.69
N PRO A 201 20.77 12.65 -2.89
CA PRO A 201 20.92 13.42 -4.13
C PRO A 201 19.89 14.57 -4.16
N GLN A 202 20.36 15.77 -4.50
CA GLN A 202 19.61 17.04 -4.40
C GLN A 202 18.42 17.16 -5.37
N THR A 203 17.50 18.06 -5.00
CA THR A 203 16.17 18.34 -5.56
C THR A 203 16.14 18.76 -7.04
N ILE A 204 14.98 18.53 -7.65
CA ILE A 204 14.50 18.84 -9.01
C ILE A 204 14.74 20.31 -9.41
N ARG A 205 15.96 20.66 -9.84
CA ARG A 205 16.25 21.64 -10.90
C ARG A 205 17.52 21.15 -11.59
N ASP A 206 17.48 21.05 -12.92
CA ASP A 206 18.57 20.58 -13.80
C ASP A 206 18.79 19.06 -13.88
N ILE A 207 17.93 18.38 -14.66
CA ILE A 207 18.40 17.29 -15.54
C ILE A 207 17.66 17.43 -16.88
N THR A 208 18.12 18.38 -17.69
CA THR A 208 18.25 18.12 -19.12
C THR A 208 19.64 17.54 -19.36
N SER A 209 19.69 16.50 -20.19
CA SER A 209 20.89 15.84 -20.73
C SER A 209 21.51 14.73 -19.88
N SER A 210 21.33 13.52 -20.43
CA SER A 210 22.38 12.55 -20.77
C SER A 210 23.59 12.44 -19.83
N ASP A 211 23.79 11.28 -19.22
CA ASP A 211 24.96 10.46 -19.57
C ASP A 211 24.84 9.02 -19.06
N VAL A 212 24.98 8.11 -20.02
CA VAL A 212 25.11 6.67 -19.85
C VAL A 212 26.54 6.38 -19.40
N LYS A 213 26.74 5.61 -18.33
CA LYS A 213 27.91 4.74 -18.22
C LYS A 213 27.62 3.49 -17.39
N GLN A 214 27.56 2.39 -18.14
CA GLN A 214 27.61 1.01 -17.67
C GLN A 214 28.91 0.76 -16.89
N ASN A 215 28.84 -0.04 -15.83
CA ASN A 215 29.92 -0.99 -15.55
C ASN A 215 29.45 -2.19 -14.71
N ALA A 216 29.51 -3.36 -15.37
CA ALA A 216 29.98 -4.68 -14.97
C ALA A 216 29.69 -5.32 -13.60
N LEU A 217 29.23 -6.58 -13.70
CA LEU A 217 29.03 -7.60 -12.67
C LEU A 217 30.33 -8.05 -11.98
N GLY A 218 30.23 -8.45 -10.71
CA GLY A 218 31.16 -9.32 -9.99
C GLY A 218 30.37 -10.37 -9.16
N PRO A 219 30.91 -11.57 -8.91
CA PRO A 219 30.12 -12.77 -8.59
C PRO A 219 29.82 -12.99 -7.09
N ASP A 220 28.81 -13.84 -6.87
CA ASP A 220 28.20 -14.28 -5.62
C ASP A 220 29.15 -14.65 -4.47
N SER A 221 28.77 -14.23 -3.25
CA SER A 221 29.15 -14.88 -2.00
C SER A 221 27.89 -15.23 -1.20
N PRO A 222 27.74 -16.47 -0.69
CA PRO A 222 26.51 -16.92 -0.05
C PRO A 222 26.38 -16.37 1.37
N SER A 223 25.20 -15.84 1.70
CA SER A 223 24.85 -15.37 3.06
C SER A 223 24.32 -16.52 3.94
N PRO A 224 24.65 -16.57 5.25
CA PRO A 224 24.19 -17.61 6.17
C PRO A 224 22.68 -17.49 6.51
N PRO A 225 22.03 -18.56 7.01
CA PRO A 225 20.58 -18.59 7.23
C PRO A 225 20.17 -17.68 8.40
N GLN A 226 19.41 -16.62 8.11
CA GLN A 226 18.82 -15.74 9.12
C GLN A 226 17.55 -16.37 9.71
N LYS A 227 17.47 -16.46 11.05
CA LYS A 227 16.21 -16.74 11.76
C LYS A 227 15.20 -15.65 11.43
N THR A 228 14.00 -16.03 11.01
CA THR A 228 12.89 -15.11 10.76
C THR A 228 12.54 -14.33 12.05
N PRO A 229 12.52 -12.99 12.02
CA PRO A 229 12.11 -12.18 13.17
C PRO A 229 10.66 -12.47 13.58
N LEU A 230 10.38 -12.47 14.89
CA LEU A 230 9.03 -12.62 15.46
C LEU A 230 8.16 -11.39 15.10
N LEU A 231 6.91 -11.63 14.69
CA LEU A 231 5.96 -10.57 14.35
C LEU A 231 5.18 -10.06 15.57
N PRO A 232 4.68 -8.81 15.55
CA PRO A 232 3.85 -8.26 16.63
C PRO A 232 2.57 -9.05 16.91
N SER A 233 2.04 -9.73 15.90
CA SER A 233 0.88 -10.62 16.01
C SER A 233 1.18 -11.92 16.78
N GLN A 234 2.45 -12.23 17.05
CA GLN A 234 2.88 -13.47 17.70
C GLN A 234 3.17 -13.27 19.20
N PRO A 235 2.76 -14.22 20.06
CA PRO A 235 3.12 -14.20 21.47
C PRO A 235 4.64 -14.13 21.66
N GLY A 236 5.09 -13.27 22.58
CA GLY A 236 6.52 -13.05 22.87
C GLY A 236 7.14 -11.84 22.19
N HIS A 237 6.44 -11.18 21.25
CA HIS A 237 6.87 -9.87 20.75
C HIS A 237 6.60 -8.75 21.77
N VAL A 238 7.49 -7.76 21.86
CA VAL A 238 7.39 -6.65 22.84
C VAL A 238 6.08 -5.85 22.71
N ASP A 239 5.61 -5.64 21.49
CA ASP A 239 4.36 -4.92 21.21
C ASP A 239 3.12 -5.80 21.14
N HIS A 240 3.23 -7.10 21.45
CA HIS A 240 2.09 -8.02 21.34
C HIS A 240 0.90 -7.59 22.20
N ALA A 241 1.16 -7.00 23.38
CA ALA A 241 0.12 -6.52 24.27
C ALA A 241 -0.73 -5.39 23.63
N ILE A 242 -0.09 -4.38 23.05
CA ILE A 242 -0.78 -3.29 22.36
C ILE A 242 -1.47 -3.80 21.10
N TYR A 243 -0.83 -4.72 20.36
CA TYR A 243 -1.45 -5.38 19.21
C TYR A 243 -2.79 -6.03 19.57
N GLN A 244 -2.85 -6.79 20.68
CA GLN A 244 -4.08 -7.45 21.12
C GLN A 244 -5.16 -6.46 21.58
N GLN A 245 -4.77 -5.35 22.22
CA GLN A 245 -5.70 -4.30 22.60
C GLN A 245 -6.38 -3.64 21.38
N ILE A 246 -5.57 -3.28 20.38
CA ILE A 246 -6.07 -2.70 19.13
C ILE A 246 -6.93 -3.71 18.39
N LYS A 247 -6.48 -4.97 18.28
CA LYS A 247 -7.26 -6.06 17.69
C LYS A 247 -8.64 -6.20 18.35
N GLY A 248 -8.70 -6.13 19.68
CA GLY A 248 -9.96 -6.13 20.43
C GLY A 248 -10.85 -4.94 20.08
N GLY A 249 -10.29 -3.72 20.03
CA GLY A 249 -11.04 -2.51 19.66
C GLY A 249 -11.57 -2.54 18.22
N VAL A 250 -10.75 -2.99 17.26
CA VAL A 250 -11.17 -3.16 15.86
C VAL A 250 -12.25 -4.24 15.74
N SER A 251 -12.12 -5.36 16.45
CA SER A 251 -13.15 -6.41 16.47
C SER A 251 -14.50 -5.90 17.01
N GLN A 252 -14.47 -5.04 18.03
CA GLN A 252 -15.68 -4.39 18.55
C GLN A 252 -16.27 -3.41 17.53
N LEU A 253 -15.42 -2.63 16.85
CA LEU A 253 -15.84 -1.72 15.80
C LEU A 253 -16.51 -2.49 14.65
N ASP A 254 -15.93 -3.61 14.22
CA ASP A 254 -16.52 -4.48 13.20
C ASP A 254 -17.90 -4.98 13.62
N ALA A 255 -18.02 -5.51 14.84
CA ALA A 255 -19.30 -6.00 15.38
C ALA A 255 -20.38 -4.90 15.45
N GLN A 256 -20.02 -3.68 15.85
CA GLN A 256 -20.93 -2.52 15.89
C GLN A 256 -21.48 -2.16 14.51
N HIS A 257 -20.69 -2.40 13.46
CA HIS A 257 -21.06 -2.12 12.08
C HIS A 257 -21.55 -3.37 11.32
N GLY A 258 -21.85 -4.47 12.02
CA GLY A 258 -22.34 -5.71 11.42
C GLY A 258 -21.33 -6.42 10.53
N ARG A 259 -20.03 -6.12 10.70
CA ARG A 259 -18.92 -6.73 9.99
C ARG A 259 -18.30 -7.85 10.80
N GLN A 260 -17.72 -8.82 10.08
CA GLN A 260 -16.89 -9.87 10.67
C GLN A 260 -15.42 -9.46 10.55
N TRP A 261 -14.57 -9.98 11.44
CA TRP A 261 -13.13 -9.81 11.35
C TRP A 261 -12.63 -10.30 9.98
N ASP A 262 -11.89 -9.44 9.28
CA ASP A 262 -11.35 -9.75 7.96
C ASP A 262 -9.95 -9.13 7.77
N ALA A 263 -9.38 -9.26 6.56
CA ALA A 263 -8.05 -8.74 6.25
C ALA A 263 -7.95 -7.20 6.37
N SER A 264 -9.05 -6.46 6.28
CA SER A 264 -9.04 -5.01 6.54
C SER A 264 -8.96 -4.71 8.04
N SER A 265 -9.53 -5.56 8.89
CA SER A 265 -9.39 -5.52 10.34
C SER A 265 -7.95 -5.79 10.75
N GLU A 266 -7.27 -6.71 10.07
CA GLU A 266 -5.83 -6.99 10.22
C GLU A 266 -4.97 -5.80 9.82
N ARG A 267 -5.19 -5.23 8.63
CA ARG A 267 -4.47 -4.04 8.14
C ARG A 267 -4.71 -2.83 9.04
N MET A 268 -5.94 -2.62 9.47
CA MET A 268 -6.29 -1.57 10.43
C MET A 268 -5.55 -1.78 11.74
N THR A 269 -5.54 -3.00 12.28
CA THR A 269 -4.85 -3.31 13.53
C THR A 269 -3.34 -3.03 13.43
N ALA A 270 -2.70 -3.46 12.34
CA ALA A 270 -1.29 -3.21 12.12
C ALA A 270 -0.97 -1.72 11.92
N SER A 271 -1.79 -1.02 11.13
CA SER A 271 -1.64 0.42 10.87
C SER A 271 -1.81 1.25 12.14
N LEU A 272 -2.82 0.90 12.94
CA LEU A 272 -3.10 1.54 14.22
C LEU A 272 -2.04 1.22 15.27
N LEU A 273 -1.43 0.04 15.24
CA LEU A 273 -0.30 -0.29 16.12
C LEU A 273 0.91 0.58 15.79
N ALA A 274 1.25 0.70 14.50
CA ALA A 274 2.34 1.57 14.07
C ALA A 274 2.06 3.04 14.45
N LEU A 275 0.82 3.52 14.24
CA LEU A 275 0.38 4.85 14.65
C LEU A 275 0.50 5.06 16.17
N ALA A 276 -0.02 4.12 16.97
CA ALA A 276 0.00 4.21 18.43
C ALA A 276 1.45 4.34 18.95
N LYS A 277 2.36 3.53 18.40
CA LYS A 277 3.77 3.52 18.79
C LYS A 277 4.52 4.77 18.32
N GLU A 278 4.18 5.30 17.15
CA GLU A 278 4.74 6.55 16.62
C GLU A 278 4.36 7.74 17.50
N GLU A 279 3.11 7.80 17.93
CA GLU A 279 2.56 8.87 18.77
C GLU A 279 2.85 8.64 20.27
N GLY A 280 3.66 7.65 20.60
CA GLY A 280 4.13 7.40 21.97
C GLY A 280 3.07 6.82 22.92
N LEU A 281 1.97 6.27 22.40
CA LEU A 281 0.98 5.57 23.22
C LEU A 281 1.61 4.29 23.79
N SER A 282 1.42 4.11 25.09
CA SER A 282 1.92 2.95 25.84
C SER A 282 0.92 1.79 25.90
N ARG A 283 -0.36 2.09 25.63
CA ARG A 283 -1.48 1.14 25.51
C ARG A 283 -2.58 1.78 24.68
N VAL A 284 -3.54 0.98 24.21
CA VAL A 284 -4.75 1.47 23.55
C VAL A 284 -5.96 0.93 24.30
N ASP A 285 -6.76 1.83 24.87
CA ASP A 285 -7.97 1.48 25.61
C ASP A 285 -9.21 1.48 24.69
N HIS A 286 -9.22 2.31 23.64
CA HIS A 286 -10.32 2.39 22.68
C HIS A 286 -9.84 2.55 21.23
N VAL A 287 -10.58 1.94 20.30
CA VAL A 287 -10.52 2.21 18.86
C VAL A 287 -11.90 2.72 18.44
N VAL A 288 -11.97 3.95 17.93
CA VAL A 288 -13.25 4.60 17.61
C VAL A 288 -13.20 5.36 16.29
N LEU A 289 -14.35 5.47 15.63
CA LEU A 289 -14.51 6.31 14.44
C LEU A 289 -14.96 7.72 14.81
N ASN A 290 -14.66 8.71 13.96
CA ASN A 290 -15.24 10.03 14.14
C ASN A 290 -16.75 10.00 13.92
N THR A 291 -17.46 10.86 14.67
CA THR A 291 -18.84 11.20 14.38
C THR A 291 -18.94 12.17 13.21
N PRO A 292 -20.07 12.22 12.49
CA PRO A 292 -20.30 13.21 11.45
C PRO A 292 -20.19 14.64 11.98
N THR A 293 -19.57 15.53 11.19
CA THR A 293 -19.50 16.97 11.44
C THR A 293 -19.88 17.73 10.16
N SER A 294 -19.93 19.06 10.20
CA SER A 294 -20.16 19.87 9.00
C SER A 294 -19.06 19.77 7.92
N LYS A 295 -17.90 19.16 8.25
CA LYS A 295 -16.74 19.05 7.35
C LYS A 295 -16.33 17.62 7.02
N LEU A 296 -16.75 16.65 7.82
CA LEU A 296 -16.32 15.24 7.71
C LEU A 296 -17.54 14.34 7.92
N ALA A 297 -17.74 13.37 7.03
CA ALA A 297 -18.71 12.31 7.27
C ALA A 297 -18.27 11.43 8.46
N GLY A 298 -19.22 10.73 9.08
CA GLY A 298 -18.89 9.76 10.12
C GLY A 298 -18.07 8.62 9.54
N GLY A 299 -17.05 8.15 10.28
CA GLY A 299 -16.21 7.05 9.84
C GLY A 299 -15.04 7.40 8.91
N GLU A 300 -14.85 8.67 8.53
CA GLU A 300 -13.71 9.09 7.71
C GLU A 300 -12.35 8.98 8.43
N ARG A 301 -12.35 9.01 9.76
CA ARG A 301 -11.15 8.88 10.60
C ARG A 301 -11.36 7.83 11.67
N VAL A 302 -10.30 7.08 11.93
CA VAL A 302 -10.19 6.13 13.04
C VAL A 302 -9.18 6.64 14.05
N PHE A 303 -9.51 6.48 15.33
CA PHE A 303 -8.72 6.96 16.46
C PHE A 303 -8.31 5.78 17.34
N VAL A 304 -7.06 5.81 17.81
CA VAL A 304 -6.62 5.05 18.97
C VAL A 304 -6.56 5.98 20.17
N VAL A 305 -7.12 5.56 21.30
CA VAL A 305 -7.22 6.38 22.51
C VAL A 305 -6.64 5.63 23.70
N GLN A 306 -5.80 6.31 24.47
CA GLN A 306 -5.30 5.88 25.78
C GLN A 306 -5.98 6.72 26.87
N GLY A 307 -6.69 6.08 27.79
CA GLY A 307 -7.54 6.69 28.81
C GLY A 307 -9.03 6.59 28.47
N ALA A 308 -9.87 7.01 29.42
CA ALA A 308 -11.33 6.99 29.24
C ALA A 308 -11.76 8.08 28.24
N LEU A 309 -12.75 7.80 27.38
CA LEU A 309 -13.21 8.75 26.34
C LEU A 309 -13.73 10.08 26.90
N ASN A 310 -14.22 10.09 28.14
CA ASN A 310 -14.72 11.28 28.83
C ASN A 310 -13.66 11.96 29.73
N ASP A 311 -12.45 11.42 29.80
CA ASP A 311 -11.35 12.03 30.54
C ASP A 311 -10.65 13.07 29.63
N PRO A 312 -10.60 14.36 29.97
CA PRO A 312 -9.91 15.37 29.17
C PRO A 312 -8.40 15.13 29.06
N ALA A 313 -7.81 14.32 29.94
CA ALA A 313 -6.40 13.95 29.90
C ALA A 313 -6.10 12.74 29.00
N HIS A 314 -7.10 12.18 28.30
CA HIS A 314 -6.85 11.09 27.36
C HIS A 314 -5.85 11.50 26.27
N GLN A 315 -4.99 10.56 25.88
CA GLN A 315 -4.13 10.72 24.71
C GLN A 315 -4.80 10.05 23.52
N ARG A 316 -4.69 10.65 22.35
CA ARG A 316 -5.25 10.08 21.13
C ARG A 316 -4.36 10.34 19.93
N ALA A 317 -4.36 9.36 19.03
CA ALA A 317 -3.83 9.49 17.69
C ALA A 317 -4.91 9.11 16.69
N TYR A 318 -4.81 9.61 15.46
CA TYR A 318 -5.76 9.27 14.43
C TYR A 318 -5.10 9.16 13.06
N MET A 319 -5.76 8.42 12.18
CA MET A 319 -5.45 8.39 10.76
C MET A 319 -6.74 8.30 9.93
N PRO A 320 -6.71 8.63 8.64
CA PRO A 320 -7.82 8.34 7.75
C PRO A 320 -8.17 6.85 7.82
N THR A 321 -9.46 6.52 7.96
CA THR A 321 -9.91 5.13 8.02
C THR A 321 -9.51 4.36 6.77
N VAL A 322 -9.53 5.05 5.62
CA VAL A 322 -9.09 4.50 4.32
C VAL A 322 -7.62 4.07 4.33
N ASP A 323 -6.72 4.88 4.91
CA ASP A 323 -5.30 4.54 5.03
C ASP A 323 -5.12 3.33 5.95
N ALA A 324 -5.86 3.28 7.07
CA ALA A 324 -5.78 2.20 8.03
C ALA A 324 -6.20 0.85 7.42
N VAL A 325 -7.23 0.84 6.59
CA VAL A 325 -7.73 -0.39 5.95
C VAL A 325 -7.04 -0.74 4.64
N GLN A 326 -6.23 0.13 4.05
CA GLN A 326 -5.52 -0.13 2.78
C GLN A 326 -4.03 -0.39 2.94
N THR A 327 -3.39 0.16 3.98
CA THR A 327 -1.95 -0.04 4.20
C THR A 327 -1.66 -1.54 4.44
N PRO A 328 -0.81 -2.18 3.60
CA PRO A 328 -0.41 -3.57 3.80
C PRO A 328 0.14 -3.81 5.21
N GLU A 329 -0.21 -4.96 5.80
CA GLU A 329 0.23 -5.32 7.15
C GLU A 329 1.76 -5.35 7.24
N THR A 330 2.44 -5.89 6.23
CA THR A 330 3.90 -5.92 6.15
C THR A 330 4.49 -4.52 6.23
N GLN A 331 3.92 -3.55 5.51
CA GLN A 331 4.39 -2.17 5.53
C GLN A 331 4.20 -1.54 6.92
N SER A 332 3.08 -1.85 7.59
CA SER A 332 2.83 -1.37 8.96
C SER A 332 3.78 -1.99 9.98
N PHE A 333 4.15 -3.26 9.81
CA PHE A 333 5.13 -3.93 10.68
C PHE A 333 6.57 -3.47 10.41
N ASP A 334 6.94 -3.21 9.15
CA ASP A 334 8.23 -2.62 8.81
C ASP A 334 8.36 -1.22 9.45
N ARG A 335 7.28 -0.42 9.40
CA ARG A 335 7.19 0.87 10.10
C ARG A 335 7.35 0.70 11.61
N LEU A 336 6.62 -0.23 12.22
CA LEU A 336 6.71 -0.50 13.66
C LEU A 336 8.12 -0.94 14.08
N GLN A 337 8.77 -1.81 13.30
CA GLN A 337 10.13 -2.26 13.58
C GLN A 337 11.11 -1.08 13.56
N ALA A 338 10.98 -0.17 12.59
CA ALA A 338 11.79 1.04 12.51
C ALA A 338 11.55 1.99 13.71
N ILE A 339 10.30 2.12 14.16
CA ILE A 339 9.94 2.90 15.37
C ILE A 339 10.62 2.31 16.60
N ASN A 340 10.53 0.99 16.80
CA ASN A 340 11.13 0.32 17.95
C ASN A 340 12.64 0.44 17.98
N GLN A 341 13.31 0.27 16.83
CA GLN A 341 14.76 0.45 16.74
C GLN A 341 15.17 1.88 17.09
N THR A 342 14.44 2.87 16.56
CA THR A 342 14.70 4.28 16.87
C THR A 342 14.53 4.57 18.37
N GLN A 343 13.47 4.04 18.99
CA GLN A 343 13.23 4.23 20.42
C GLN A 343 14.29 3.53 21.30
N ALA A 344 14.74 2.33 20.91
CA ALA A 344 15.80 1.63 21.61
C ALA A 344 17.12 2.41 21.58
N GLN A 345 17.54 2.90 20.41
CA GLN A 345 18.76 3.70 20.26
C GLN A 345 18.69 5.01 21.06
N ALA A 346 17.54 5.69 21.05
CA ALA A 346 17.36 6.92 21.83
C ALA A 346 17.49 6.67 23.34
N ARG A 347 16.98 5.55 23.84
CA ARG A 347 17.12 5.14 25.25
C ARG A 347 18.57 4.84 25.62
N GLU A 348 19.29 4.12 24.77
CA GLU A 348 20.72 3.82 24.98
C GLU A 348 21.56 5.09 25.04
N GLN A 349 21.31 6.06 24.15
CA GLN A 349 22.00 7.35 24.18
C GLN A 349 21.70 8.14 25.45
N GLN A 350 20.43 8.19 25.89
CA GLN A 350 20.05 8.84 27.14
C GLN A 350 20.73 8.18 28.35
N GLN A 351 20.77 6.85 28.41
CA GLN A 351 21.46 6.13 29.49
C GLN A 351 22.97 6.41 29.49
N ALA A 352 23.61 6.50 28.33
CA ALA A 352 25.03 6.86 28.24
C ALA A 352 25.31 8.30 28.70
N LEU A 353 24.41 9.24 28.39
CA LEU A 353 24.46 10.62 28.86
C LEU A 353 24.25 10.72 30.38
N GLU A 354 23.34 9.93 30.95
CA GLU A 354 23.11 9.90 32.40
C GLU A 354 24.28 9.27 33.15
N GLN A 355 24.86 8.18 32.63
CA GLN A 355 26.05 7.56 33.22
C GLN A 355 27.27 8.48 33.18
N SER A 356 27.47 9.22 32.09
CA SER A 356 28.58 10.19 32.01
C SER A 356 28.40 11.38 32.96
N GLN A 357 27.16 11.86 33.15
CA GLN A 357 26.85 12.89 34.16
C GLN A 357 27.04 12.37 35.60
N GLN A 358 26.59 11.15 35.90
CA GLN A 358 26.77 10.53 37.23
C GLN A 358 28.25 10.29 37.56
N ALA A 359 29.04 9.82 36.59
CA ALA A 359 30.49 9.66 36.74
C ALA A 359 31.21 10.99 36.98
N ALA A 360 30.78 12.07 36.32
CA ALA A 360 31.34 13.41 36.55
C ALA A 360 30.98 13.97 37.95
N THR A 361 29.78 13.68 38.47
CA THR A 361 29.38 14.11 39.83
C THR A 361 30.03 13.30 40.96
N GLN A 362 30.47 12.07 40.72
CA GLN A 362 31.19 11.27 41.72
C GLN A 362 32.71 11.54 41.77
N ALA A 363 33.25 12.21 40.74
CA ALA A 363 34.67 12.56 40.66
C ALA A 363 35.05 13.82 41.45
N ASP A 364 34.12 14.45 42.18
CA ASP A 364 34.39 15.59 43.06
C ASP A 364 34.12 15.27 44.55
N PRO A 365 35.03 14.57 45.26
CA PRO A 365 35.07 14.61 46.70
C PRO A 365 35.99 15.75 47.14
N SER A 366 35.36 16.87 47.51
CA SER A 366 35.74 17.75 48.61
C SER A 366 37.22 18.16 48.71
N MET A 367 37.51 19.37 48.24
CA MET A 367 38.48 20.24 48.90
C MET A 367 38.10 20.39 50.37
N THR A 368 38.73 19.65 51.30
CA THR A 368 39.01 20.16 52.66
C THR A 368 40.09 19.31 53.34
N ARG A 369 41.31 19.83 53.48
CA ARG A 369 41.78 20.45 54.73
C ARG A 369 43.17 21.07 54.54
#